data_AF-A0A919CGC8-F1
#
_entry.id   AF-A0A919CGC8-F1
#
_cell.length_a   1.000
_cell.length_b   1.000
_cell.length_c   1.000
_cell.angle_alpha   90.00
_cell.angle_beta   90.00
_cell.angle_gamma   90.00
#
_symmetry.space_group_name_H-M   'P 1'
#
loop_
_entity.id
_entity.type
_entity.pdbx_description
1 polymer ?
#
loop_
_entity_poly.entity_id
_entity_poly.type
_entity_poly.pdbx_seq_one_letter_code
_entity_poly.pdbx_strand_id
1 'polypeptide(L)'
;MHDYDGVVADLSPEGVEAGMRRLDAEAVHPYEDPHDEAHATAFEDGLRLNNLELEEYRSNPLPHVAEMDLSGYEREYAPREQRDRARAQHVRQWPRLVDNALGSLDRVSAPIARSLMGAVEGVGADLPADLPADDRKAALEAHARLVAHVRKAAEEGPAEAALGADRLSRLMGVPDAAHVDLSVLARRADEERDRLLEGLARATARLAPGRDPMEVTRELTARAPSADRVLEAARHWTRLARDFTAERGLVPDDNGECRVESSPESQRWATAMMAGGGPWEDAGPSYYYITPPQPSWTAQESAEWLEMFSHTTLPAVSVHEVAPGHFSHWRSMRALRNPVRAALHSMTFAEGWAHYAEEMLLEEGFGDYAAERVAGADFLDGYTWTPAHYEIGVYVEALIRVTRLSVAIAMHTGGANVAEGAARFETDTPLRGPAARAEAQRATFDPTYGRYTWGKLEILAVRERARRAWGEGFSLARFHRALLSLGSPPIGLLGTAVERG
;
A
#
# COMPACT_ATOMS: atom_id res chain seq x y z
N MET A 1 14.64 13.27 -11.65
CA MET A 1 13.82 14.37 -12.20
C MET A 1 13.30 15.15 -11.02
N HIS A 2 13.77 16.39 -10.83
CA HIS A 2 13.48 17.23 -9.64
C HIS A 2 13.07 18.64 -10.05
N ASP A 3 12.55 18.79 -11.27
CA ASP A 3 12.19 20.09 -11.86
C ASP A 3 10.92 20.70 -11.23
N TYR A 4 10.16 19.89 -10.49
CA TYR A 4 8.92 20.26 -9.82
C TYR A 4 9.05 20.31 -8.29
N ASP A 5 10.25 20.17 -7.75
CA ASP A 5 10.50 20.32 -6.32
C ASP A 5 10.01 21.69 -5.83
N GLY A 6 9.24 21.71 -4.73
CA GLY A 6 8.66 22.94 -4.21
C GLY A 6 7.46 23.46 -5.00
N VAL A 7 6.96 22.73 -6.00
CA VAL A 7 5.72 23.04 -6.73
C VAL A 7 4.61 22.13 -6.22
N VAL A 8 3.43 22.71 -6.00
CA VAL A 8 2.25 21.99 -5.51
C VAL A 8 1.11 22.09 -6.53
N ALA A 9 0.29 21.06 -6.61
CA ALA A 9 -0.82 21.00 -7.55
C ALA A 9 -1.87 22.10 -7.30
N ASP A 10 -2.64 22.41 -8.34
CA ASP A 10 -3.82 23.25 -8.22
C ASP A 10 -5.07 22.35 -8.28
N LEU A 11 -5.53 21.93 -7.11
CA LEU A 11 -6.73 21.10 -6.95
C LEU A 11 -8.04 21.92 -6.92
N SER A 12 -8.02 23.20 -7.31
CA SER A 12 -9.26 23.96 -7.58
C SER A 12 -9.98 23.39 -8.81
N PRO A 13 -11.30 23.60 -8.97
CA PRO A 13 -12.01 23.18 -10.18
C PRO A 13 -11.36 23.70 -11.47
N GLU A 14 -10.93 24.96 -11.48
CA GLU A 14 -10.25 25.57 -12.63
C GLU A 14 -8.86 24.94 -12.88
N GLY A 15 -8.12 24.65 -11.81
CA GLY A 15 -6.82 23.98 -11.88
C GLY A 15 -6.90 22.56 -12.42
N VAL A 16 -7.89 21.78 -11.94
CA VAL A 16 -8.19 20.44 -12.42
C VAL A 16 -8.58 20.46 -13.90
N GLU A 17 -9.49 21.35 -14.31
CA GLU A 17 -9.86 21.51 -15.71
C GLU A 17 -8.66 21.91 -16.59
N ALA A 18 -7.80 22.82 -16.13
CA ALA A 18 -6.60 23.21 -16.85
C ALA A 18 -5.62 22.04 -17.01
N GLY A 19 -5.48 21.20 -15.97
CA GLY A 19 -4.72 19.96 -16.02
C GLY A 19 -5.24 18.99 -17.07
N MET A 20 -6.56 18.78 -17.14
CA MET A 20 -7.18 17.89 -18.14
C MET A 20 -7.03 18.43 -19.56
N ARG A 21 -7.19 19.74 -19.78
CA ARG A 21 -6.92 20.35 -21.09
C ARG A 21 -5.47 20.18 -21.55
N ARG A 22 -4.51 20.25 -20.62
CA ARG A 22 -3.10 20.00 -20.92
C ARG A 22 -2.87 18.54 -21.31
N LEU A 23 -3.47 17.60 -20.56
CA LEU A 23 -3.40 16.17 -20.87
C LEU A 23 -3.90 15.89 -22.29
N ASP A 24 -5.07 16.42 -22.66
CA ASP A 24 -5.65 16.22 -24.00
C ASP A 24 -4.83 16.88 -25.13
N ALA A 25 -4.14 17.98 -24.83
CA ALA A 25 -3.27 18.66 -25.80
C ALA A 25 -1.94 17.92 -26.04
N GLU A 26 -1.45 17.18 -25.04
CA GLU A 26 -0.17 16.46 -25.09
C GLU A 26 -0.31 14.99 -25.53
N ALA A 27 -1.51 14.39 -25.41
CA ALA A 27 -1.82 13.00 -25.79
C ALA A 27 -1.78 12.70 -27.31
N VAL A 28 -1.06 13.50 -28.11
CA VAL A 28 -1.13 13.51 -29.58
C VAL A 28 -0.11 12.55 -30.23
N HIS A 29 0.72 11.84 -29.45
CA HIS A 29 1.78 10.98 -29.97
C HIS A 29 1.68 9.55 -29.44
N PRO A 30 1.16 8.59 -30.23
CA PRO A 30 1.05 7.21 -29.79
C PRO A 30 2.44 6.59 -29.60
N TYR A 31 2.58 5.74 -28.58
CA TYR A 31 3.78 4.94 -28.34
C TYR A 31 3.90 3.82 -29.39
N GLU A 32 5.15 3.47 -29.77
CA GLU A 32 5.39 2.44 -30.79
C GLU A 32 4.99 1.03 -30.35
N ASP A 33 5.14 0.72 -29.05
CA ASP A 33 4.76 -0.57 -28.48
C ASP A 33 3.27 -0.51 -28.06
N PRO A 34 2.40 -1.39 -28.61
CA PRO A 34 0.98 -1.40 -28.27
C PRO A 34 0.67 -1.62 -26.78
N HIS A 35 1.56 -2.31 -26.05
CA HIS A 35 1.42 -2.47 -24.60
C HIS A 35 1.65 -1.14 -23.89
N ASP A 36 2.65 -0.37 -24.33
CA ASP A 36 2.98 0.92 -23.71
C ASP A 36 1.89 1.96 -24.01
N GLU A 37 1.34 1.94 -25.22
CA GLU A 37 0.17 2.74 -25.56
C GLU A 37 -1.02 2.41 -24.66
N ALA A 38 -1.41 1.14 -24.57
CA ALA A 38 -2.53 0.72 -23.73
C ALA A 38 -2.29 1.01 -22.23
N HIS A 39 -1.04 0.90 -21.77
CA HIS A 39 -0.65 1.24 -20.41
C HIS A 39 -0.82 2.74 -20.16
N ALA A 40 -0.29 3.60 -21.03
CA ALA A 40 -0.47 5.05 -20.91
C ALA A 40 -1.95 5.45 -20.97
N THR A 41 -2.71 4.92 -21.93
CA THR A 41 -4.15 5.19 -22.06
C THR A 41 -4.94 4.86 -20.79
N ALA A 42 -4.64 3.73 -20.13
CA ALA A 42 -5.31 3.36 -18.89
C ALA A 42 -5.11 4.40 -17.77
N PHE A 43 -3.93 5.00 -17.68
CA PHE A 43 -3.64 6.06 -16.72
C PHE A 43 -4.36 7.36 -17.06
N GLU A 44 -4.38 7.74 -18.34
CA GLU A 44 -5.11 8.93 -18.77
C GLU A 44 -6.61 8.78 -18.53
N ASP A 45 -7.18 7.61 -18.83
CA ASP A 45 -8.59 7.31 -18.58
C ASP A 45 -8.88 7.27 -17.07
N GLY A 46 -7.96 6.75 -16.26
CA GLY A 46 -8.03 6.81 -14.80
C GLY A 46 -8.04 8.25 -14.28
N LEU A 47 -7.19 9.12 -14.82
CA LEU A 47 -7.16 10.55 -14.49
C LEU A 47 -8.47 11.23 -14.88
N ARG A 48 -9.01 10.96 -16.07
CA ARG A 48 -10.30 11.51 -16.53
C ARG A 48 -11.44 11.05 -15.65
N LEU A 49 -11.52 9.75 -15.37
CA LEU A 49 -12.54 9.19 -14.48
C LEU A 49 -12.47 9.86 -13.10
N ASN A 50 -11.28 9.93 -12.49
CA ASN A 50 -11.14 10.43 -11.14
C ASN A 50 -11.46 11.93 -11.03
N ASN A 51 -10.98 12.72 -11.98
CA ASN A 51 -11.08 14.18 -11.92
C ASN A 51 -12.37 14.75 -12.50
N LEU A 52 -12.95 14.14 -13.54
CA LEU A 52 -14.11 14.69 -14.25
C LEU A 52 -15.43 14.01 -13.88
N GLU A 53 -15.41 12.72 -13.55
CA GLU A 53 -16.64 11.96 -13.30
C GLU A 53 -16.85 11.65 -11.82
N LEU A 54 -15.78 11.21 -11.16
CA LEU A 54 -15.81 10.93 -9.73
C LEU A 54 -15.63 12.20 -8.92
N GLU A 55 -14.84 13.15 -9.44
CA GLU A 55 -14.47 14.42 -8.82
C GLU A 55 -13.95 14.20 -7.39
N GLU A 56 -13.05 13.22 -7.20
CA GLU A 56 -12.58 12.81 -5.86
C GLU A 56 -12.05 13.99 -5.04
N TYR A 57 -11.37 14.93 -5.70
CA TYR A 57 -10.86 16.17 -5.09
C TYR A 57 -11.94 17.02 -4.40
N ARG A 58 -13.23 16.78 -4.64
CA ARG A 58 -14.34 17.48 -3.99
C ARG A 58 -14.91 16.77 -2.76
N SER A 59 -14.71 15.47 -2.67
CA SER A 59 -15.29 14.61 -1.62
C SER A 59 -14.26 14.01 -0.68
N ASN A 60 -12.99 13.93 -1.10
CA ASN A 60 -11.92 13.31 -0.33
C ASN A 60 -10.88 14.37 0.07
N PRO A 61 -10.70 14.64 1.37
CA PRO A 61 -9.62 15.48 1.87
C PRO A 61 -8.20 14.96 1.60
N LEU A 62 -7.99 13.65 1.38
CA LEU A 62 -6.65 13.07 1.26
C LEU A 62 -5.78 13.67 0.14
N PRO A 63 -6.26 13.85 -1.11
CA PRO A 63 -5.48 14.53 -2.15
C PRO A 63 -4.96 15.92 -1.71
N HIS A 64 -5.77 16.69 -0.98
CA HIS A 64 -5.36 18.01 -0.49
C HIS A 64 -4.33 17.92 0.64
N VAL A 65 -4.46 16.93 1.52
CA VAL A 65 -3.48 16.65 2.58
C VAL A 65 -2.15 16.16 1.98
N ALA A 66 -2.20 15.33 0.93
CA ALA A 66 -1.01 14.84 0.23
C ALA A 66 -0.23 15.99 -0.43
N GLU A 67 -0.92 16.99 -1.00
CA GLU A 67 -0.28 18.20 -1.52
C GLU A 67 0.33 19.10 -0.44
N MET A 68 0.10 18.81 0.84
CA MET A 68 0.76 19.49 1.98
C MET A 68 1.91 18.65 2.56
N ASP A 69 2.12 17.41 2.10
CA ASP A 69 3.15 16.53 2.63
C ASP A 69 4.57 17.04 2.31
N LEU A 70 5.43 16.99 3.33
CA LEU A 70 6.82 17.43 3.27
C LEU A 70 7.81 16.26 3.37
N SER A 71 7.33 15.03 3.58
CA SER A 71 8.17 13.85 3.81
C SER A 71 9.12 13.58 2.64
N GLY A 72 8.72 13.92 1.41
CA GLY A 72 9.55 13.79 0.21
C GLY A 72 10.90 14.52 0.30
N TYR A 73 11.00 15.63 1.06
CA TYR A 73 12.23 16.41 1.22
C TYR A 73 13.23 15.80 2.20
N GLU A 74 12.81 14.81 3.01
CA GLU A 74 13.68 14.12 3.95
C GLU A 74 14.64 13.16 3.23
N ARG A 75 14.23 12.63 2.07
CA ARG A 75 15.04 11.72 1.26
C ARG A 75 16.29 12.40 0.72
N GLU A 76 17.39 11.64 0.63
CA GLU A 76 18.69 12.15 0.21
C GLU A 76 18.90 12.24 -1.31
N TYR A 77 17.91 12.78 -2.04
CA TYR A 77 17.92 12.81 -3.51
C TYR A 77 18.74 13.98 -4.13
N ALA A 78 19.02 15.03 -3.35
CA ALA A 78 19.75 16.23 -3.77
C ALA A 78 20.50 16.86 -2.58
N PRO A 79 21.45 17.81 -2.76
CA PRO A 79 22.11 18.49 -1.64
C PRO A 79 21.10 19.11 -0.65
N ARG A 80 21.39 19.04 0.66
CA ARG A 80 20.48 19.49 1.74
C ARG A 80 19.92 20.90 1.51
N GLU A 81 20.77 21.85 1.09
CA GLU A 81 20.36 23.23 0.81
C GLU A 81 19.28 23.33 -0.28
N GLN A 82 19.38 22.50 -1.33
CA GLN A 82 18.38 22.46 -2.40
C GLN A 82 17.04 21.92 -1.88
N ARG A 83 17.07 20.84 -1.09
CA ARG A 83 15.86 20.25 -0.48
C ARG A 83 15.20 21.21 0.50
N ASP A 84 16.00 21.89 1.34
CA ASP A 84 15.51 22.89 2.29
C ASP A 84 14.83 24.08 1.58
N ARG A 85 15.39 24.53 0.45
CA ARG A 85 14.80 25.60 -0.37
C ARG A 85 13.47 25.18 -0.98
N ALA A 86 13.40 23.97 -1.55
CA ALA A 86 12.18 23.42 -2.12
C ALA A 86 11.09 23.24 -1.06
N ARG A 87 11.44 22.69 0.11
CA ARG A 87 10.56 22.56 1.28
C ARG A 87 9.99 23.90 1.73
N ALA A 88 10.82 24.93 1.87
CA ALA A 88 10.36 26.27 2.23
C ALA A 88 9.43 26.87 1.16
N GLN A 89 9.74 26.67 -0.13
CA GLN A 89 8.88 27.11 -1.23
C GLN A 89 7.52 26.40 -1.24
N HIS A 90 7.49 25.10 -0.95
CA HIS A 90 6.26 24.33 -0.79
C HIS A 90 5.41 24.92 0.35
N VAL A 91 5.97 25.11 1.55
CA VAL A 91 5.22 25.62 2.71
C VAL A 91 4.63 27.01 2.48
N ARG A 92 5.34 27.90 1.76
CA ARG A 92 4.79 29.22 1.37
C ARG A 92 3.51 29.14 0.54
N GLN A 93 3.25 28.00 -0.10
CA GLN A 93 2.06 27.79 -0.91
C GLN A 93 0.90 27.18 -0.13
N TRP A 94 1.09 26.77 1.14
CA TRP A 94 0.01 26.25 1.98
C TRP A 94 -1.22 27.16 2.07
N PRO A 95 -1.10 28.50 2.20
CA PRO A 95 -2.26 29.38 2.15
C PRO A 95 -3.09 29.22 0.87
N ARG A 96 -2.44 29.18 -0.30
CA ARG A 96 -3.10 28.96 -1.60
C ARG A 96 -3.70 27.55 -1.70
N LEU A 97 -2.96 26.52 -1.27
CA LEU A 97 -3.44 25.14 -1.25
C LEU A 97 -4.71 25.00 -0.42
N VAL A 98 -4.73 25.60 0.77
CA VAL A 98 -5.91 25.58 1.63
C VAL A 98 -7.06 26.37 1.00
N ASP A 99 -6.81 27.56 0.44
CA ASP A 99 -7.88 28.32 -0.23
C ASP A 99 -8.52 27.49 -1.36
N ASN A 100 -7.70 26.80 -2.16
CA ASN A 100 -8.16 25.86 -3.19
C ASN A 100 -8.93 24.67 -2.59
N ALA A 101 -8.43 24.07 -1.51
CA ALA A 101 -9.07 22.95 -0.83
C ALA A 101 -10.45 23.34 -0.27
N LEU A 102 -10.56 24.51 0.36
CA LEU A 102 -11.83 25.04 0.87
C LEU A 102 -12.84 25.30 -0.25
N GLY A 103 -12.38 25.80 -1.40
CA GLY A 103 -13.22 26.00 -2.58
C GLY A 103 -13.67 24.69 -3.25
N SER A 104 -12.90 23.61 -3.09
CA SER A 104 -13.13 22.34 -3.79
C SER A 104 -13.89 21.32 -2.95
N LEU A 105 -13.58 21.21 -1.64
CA LEU A 105 -14.11 20.20 -0.72
C LEU A 105 -15.57 20.50 -0.31
N ASP A 106 -16.47 20.54 -1.28
CA ASP A 106 -17.88 20.88 -1.10
C ASP A 106 -18.81 19.65 -1.00
N ARG A 107 -18.24 18.43 -1.10
CA ARG A 107 -18.98 17.15 -1.11
C ARG A 107 -18.47 16.13 -0.10
N VAL A 108 -17.71 16.56 0.90
CA VAL A 108 -17.17 15.66 1.93
C VAL A 108 -18.30 15.11 2.80
N SER A 109 -18.45 13.78 2.83
CA SER A 109 -19.42 13.12 3.69
C SER A 109 -18.96 13.09 5.14
N ALA A 110 -19.89 13.04 6.08
CA ALA A 110 -19.58 13.00 7.50
C ALA A 110 -18.75 11.78 7.91
N PRO A 111 -18.98 10.55 7.37
CA PRO A 111 -18.08 9.42 7.61
C PRO A 111 -16.66 9.64 7.10
N ILE A 112 -16.48 10.18 5.89
CA ILE A 112 -15.14 10.48 5.32
C ILE A 112 -14.41 11.51 6.19
N ALA A 113 -15.09 12.61 6.52
CA ALA A 113 -14.52 13.66 7.35
C ALA A 113 -14.09 13.16 8.74
N ARG A 114 -14.91 12.31 9.38
CA ARG A 114 -14.56 11.70 10.67
C ARG A 114 -13.37 10.76 10.56
N SER A 115 -13.34 9.89 9.54
CA SER A 115 -12.25 8.95 9.33
C SER A 115 -10.91 9.64 9.01
N LEU A 116 -10.95 10.80 8.34
CA LEU A 116 -9.75 11.52 7.91
C LEU A 116 -9.33 12.66 8.85
N MET A 117 -10.07 12.93 9.92
CA MET A 117 -9.77 14.04 10.84
C MET A 117 -8.34 13.96 11.37
N GLY A 118 -7.88 12.77 11.78
CA GLY A 118 -6.53 12.57 12.30
C GLY A 118 -5.44 12.87 11.26
N ALA A 119 -5.64 12.48 10.00
CA ALA A 119 -4.71 12.79 8.91
C ALA A 119 -4.69 14.29 8.59
N VAL A 120 -5.87 14.92 8.54
CA VAL A 120 -6.00 16.37 8.30
C VAL A 120 -5.37 17.17 9.44
N GLU A 121 -5.56 16.79 10.71
CA GLU A 121 -4.93 17.47 11.84
C GLU A 121 -3.41 17.22 11.88
N GLY A 122 -2.98 15.99 11.58
CA GLY A 122 -1.59 15.55 11.68
C GLY A 122 -0.62 16.30 10.77
N VAL A 123 -1.01 16.60 9.52
CA VAL A 123 -0.09 17.24 8.54
C VAL A 123 0.47 18.59 9.01
N GLY A 124 -0.28 19.34 9.83
CA GLY A 124 0.18 20.60 10.40
C GLY A 124 1.04 20.45 11.67
N ALA A 125 0.93 19.31 12.36
CA ALA A 125 1.68 19.07 13.60
C ALA A 125 3.19 18.94 13.35
N ASP A 126 3.56 18.39 12.20
CA ASP A 126 4.94 18.08 11.84
C ASP A 126 5.66 19.22 11.09
N LEU A 127 5.09 20.43 11.07
CA LEU A 127 5.71 21.59 10.41
C LEU A 127 7.08 21.92 11.05
N PRO A 128 8.19 21.78 10.29
CA PRO A 128 9.54 21.91 10.84
C PRO A 128 9.80 23.26 11.51
N ALA A 129 10.46 23.23 12.67
CA ALA A 129 10.80 24.43 13.45
C ALA A 129 11.90 25.29 12.80
N ASP A 130 12.64 24.76 11.83
CA ASP A 130 13.71 25.45 11.09
C ASP A 130 13.19 26.29 9.91
N LEU A 131 11.89 26.27 9.63
CA LEU A 131 11.26 27.13 8.64
C LEU A 131 11.19 28.60 9.09
N PRO A 132 11.17 29.58 8.15
CA PRO A 132 10.95 30.97 8.48
C PRO A 132 9.67 31.16 9.31
N ALA A 133 9.75 31.93 10.40
CA ALA A 133 8.66 32.05 11.37
C ALA A 133 7.35 32.57 10.76
N ASP A 134 7.44 33.54 9.84
CA ASP A 134 6.27 34.10 9.14
C ASP A 134 5.64 33.08 8.18
N ASP A 135 6.45 32.34 7.43
CA ASP A 135 5.98 31.26 6.53
C ASP A 135 5.27 30.17 7.33
N ARG A 136 5.88 29.72 8.45
CA ARG A 136 5.31 28.70 9.34
C ARG A 136 3.99 29.19 9.97
N LYS A 137 3.94 30.45 10.42
CA LYS A 137 2.71 31.03 10.98
C LYS A 137 1.59 31.07 9.94
N ALA A 138 1.86 31.58 8.73
CA ALA A 138 0.87 31.64 7.66
C ALA A 138 0.37 30.25 7.26
N ALA A 139 1.27 29.26 7.19
CA ALA A 139 0.93 27.88 6.90
C ALA A 139 0.02 27.26 7.98
N LEU A 140 0.32 27.46 9.27
CA LEU A 140 -0.51 26.96 10.38
C LEU A 140 -1.88 27.65 10.45
N GLU A 141 -1.93 28.97 10.22
CA GLU A 141 -3.20 29.71 10.15
C GLU A 141 -4.07 29.22 8.97
N ALA A 142 -3.44 28.93 7.83
CA ALA A 142 -4.14 28.32 6.71
C ALA A 142 -4.65 26.92 7.08
N HIS A 143 -3.77 26.03 7.54
CA HIS A 143 -4.10 24.66 7.94
C HIS A 143 -5.26 24.60 8.96
N ALA A 144 -5.30 25.50 9.94
CA ALA A 144 -6.40 25.59 10.90
C ALA A 144 -7.77 25.82 10.23
N ARG A 145 -7.82 26.55 9.10
CA ARG A 145 -9.07 26.73 8.32
C ARG A 145 -9.49 25.44 7.63
N LEU A 146 -8.55 24.67 7.09
CA LEU A 146 -8.83 23.35 6.50
C LEU A 146 -9.38 22.40 7.58
N VAL A 147 -8.74 22.33 8.74
CA VAL A 147 -9.20 21.53 9.88
C VAL A 147 -10.63 21.93 10.27
N ALA A 148 -10.93 23.23 10.38
CA ALA A 148 -12.27 23.70 10.71
C ALA A 148 -13.31 23.30 9.65
N HIS A 149 -12.96 23.37 8.37
CA HIS A 149 -13.82 22.98 7.26
C HIS A 149 -14.16 21.49 7.27
N VAL A 150 -13.15 20.62 7.44
CA VAL A 150 -13.38 19.18 7.55
C VAL A 150 -14.15 18.83 8.83
N ARG A 151 -13.91 19.54 9.94
CA ARG A 151 -14.67 19.34 11.19
C ARG A 151 -16.15 19.67 11.01
N LYS A 152 -16.44 20.75 10.29
CA LYS A 152 -17.82 21.08 9.91
C LYS A 152 -18.45 19.96 9.05
N ALA A 153 -17.73 19.43 8.07
CA ALA A 153 -18.21 18.30 7.26
C ALA A 153 -18.45 17.04 8.10
N ALA A 154 -17.66 16.79 9.15
CA ALA A 154 -17.86 15.67 10.07
C ALA A 154 -19.17 15.76 10.88
N GLU A 155 -19.67 16.98 11.10
CA GLU A 155 -20.91 17.27 11.83
C GLU A 155 -22.13 17.39 10.90
N GLU A 156 -21.97 18.07 9.77
CA GLU A 156 -23.07 18.51 8.89
C GLU A 156 -23.10 17.80 7.52
N GLY A 157 -22.04 17.07 7.16
CA GLY A 157 -21.92 16.43 5.85
C GLY A 157 -22.92 15.30 5.63
N PRO A 158 -23.10 14.85 4.37
CA PRO A 158 -23.94 13.69 4.05
C PRO A 158 -23.61 12.46 4.90
N ALA A 159 -24.63 11.67 5.27
CA ALA A 159 -24.46 10.54 6.17
C ALA A 159 -23.80 9.30 5.52
N GLU A 160 -23.77 9.23 4.20
CA GLU A 160 -23.31 8.06 3.44
C GLU A 160 -21.98 8.35 2.71
N ALA A 161 -21.09 7.35 2.71
CA ALA A 161 -19.83 7.36 1.95
C ALA A 161 -19.86 6.39 0.75
N ALA A 162 -21.01 5.76 0.48
CA ALA A 162 -21.14 4.80 -0.60
C ALA A 162 -21.02 5.49 -1.97
N LEU A 163 -20.28 4.88 -2.90
CA LEU A 163 -20.13 5.39 -4.27
C LEU A 163 -21.26 4.92 -5.19
N GLY A 164 -21.88 3.79 -4.88
CA GLY A 164 -22.72 3.03 -5.80
C GLY A 164 -21.91 2.04 -6.63
N ALA A 165 -22.57 0.97 -7.06
CA ALA A 165 -21.94 -0.16 -7.76
C ALA A 165 -21.25 0.24 -9.08
N ASP A 166 -21.89 1.09 -9.89
CA ASP A 166 -21.34 1.52 -11.18
C ASP A 166 -20.05 2.34 -11.00
N ARG A 167 -20.09 3.36 -10.12
CA ARG A 167 -18.93 4.20 -9.83
C ARG A 167 -17.78 3.40 -9.21
N LEU A 168 -18.07 2.46 -8.31
CA LEU A 168 -17.05 1.58 -7.74
C LEU A 168 -16.43 0.66 -8.81
N SER A 169 -17.26 0.00 -9.63
CA SER A 169 -16.79 -0.88 -10.71
C SER A 169 -15.84 -0.15 -11.66
N ARG A 170 -16.21 1.08 -12.05
CA ARG A 170 -15.38 1.91 -12.93
C ARG A 170 -14.11 2.41 -12.25
N LEU A 171 -14.20 2.84 -10.99
CA LEU A 171 -13.04 3.28 -10.20
C LEU A 171 -11.99 2.16 -10.06
N MET A 172 -12.44 0.92 -9.88
CA MET A 172 -11.55 -0.24 -9.81
C MET A 172 -11.04 -0.64 -11.20
N GLY A 173 -11.87 -0.60 -12.24
CA GLY A 173 -11.56 -1.18 -13.53
C GLY A 173 -10.79 -0.29 -14.50
N VAL A 174 -11.20 0.97 -14.64
CA VAL A 174 -10.68 1.87 -15.70
C VAL A 174 -9.18 2.13 -15.57
N PRO A 175 -8.64 2.55 -14.40
CA PRO A 175 -7.20 2.78 -14.24
C PRO A 175 -6.35 1.50 -14.45
N ASP A 176 -6.99 0.34 -14.32
CA ASP A 176 -6.36 -0.98 -14.42
C ASP A 176 -6.66 -1.69 -15.76
N ALA A 177 -7.24 -0.99 -16.74
CA ALA A 177 -7.62 -1.52 -18.05
C ALA A 177 -8.45 -2.82 -17.96
N ALA A 178 -9.26 -2.97 -16.91
CA ALA A 178 -9.97 -4.19 -16.58
C ALA A 178 -11.48 -3.96 -16.48
N HIS A 179 -12.26 -4.96 -16.88
CA HIS A 179 -13.68 -4.99 -16.60
C HIS A 179 -13.94 -5.60 -15.22
N VAL A 180 -14.68 -4.90 -14.36
CA VAL A 180 -14.95 -5.32 -12.99
C VAL A 180 -16.43 -5.63 -12.79
N ASP A 181 -16.76 -6.93 -12.71
CA ASP A 181 -18.03 -7.40 -12.17
C ASP A 181 -17.89 -7.56 -10.65
N LEU A 182 -18.50 -6.64 -9.90
CA LEU A 182 -18.42 -6.64 -8.43
C LEU A 182 -19.04 -7.88 -7.80
N SER A 183 -20.02 -8.52 -8.45
CA SER A 183 -20.61 -9.77 -7.95
C SER A 183 -19.63 -10.93 -8.09
N VAL A 184 -18.91 -11.01 -9.21
CA VAL A 184 -17.88 -12.03 -9.44
C VAL A 184 -16.72 -11.80 -8.49
N LEU A 185 -16.28 -10.55 -8.32
CA LEU A 185 -15.17 -10.21 -7.45
C LEU A 185 -15.49 -10.49 -5.97
N ALA A 186 -16.71 -10.19 -5.52
CA ALA A 186 -17.16 -10.54 -4.17
C ALA A 186 -17.16 -12.06 -3.94
N ARG A 187 -17.67 -12.86 -4.90
CA ARG A 187 -17.62 -14.33 -4.79
C ARG A 187 -16.19 -14.86 -4.72
N ARG A 188 -15.28 -14.34 -5.55
CA ARG A 188 -13.85 -14.71 -5.50
C ARG A 188 -13.21 -14.33 -4.16
N ALA A 189 -13.61 -13.21 -3.56
CA ALA A 189 -13.13 -12.82 -2.24
C ALA A 189 -13.63 -13.78 -1.15
N ASP A 190 -14.89 -14.21 -1.20
CA ASP A 190 -15.43 -15.21 -0.27
C ASP A 190 -14.73 -16.58 -0.44
N GLU A 191 -14.52 -17.03 -1.67
CA GLU A 191 -13.79 -18.28 -1.98
C GLU A 191 -12.35 -18.23 -1.47
N GLU A 192 -11.65 -17.11 -1.67
CA GLU A 192 -10.29 -16.93 -1.18
C GLU A 192 -10.25 -16.85 0.35
N ARG A 193 -11.19 -16.15 1.00
CA ARG A 193 -11.31 -16.14 2.46
C ARG A 193 -11.45 -17.57 3.00
N ASP A 194 -12.35 -18.37 2.43
CA ASP A 194 -12.60 -19.73 2.92
C ASP A 194 -11.35 -20.61 2.76
N ARG A 195 -10.64 -20.52 1.62
CA ARG A 195 -9.36 -21.21 1.41
C ARG A 195 -8.30 -20.82 2.44
N LEU A 196 -8.20 -19.52 2.75
CA LEU A 196 -7.24 -18.99 3.73
C LEU A 196 -7.59 -19.42 5.16
N LEU A 197 -8.88 -19.42 5.55
CA LEU A 197 -9.34 -19.92 6.85
C LEU A 197 -9.03 -21.41 7.03
N GLU A 198 -9.23 -22.22 6.00
CA GLU A 198 -8.84 -23.63 6.02
C GLU A 198 -7.32 -23.82 6.14
N GLY A 199 -6.54 -23.00 5.42
CA GLY A 199 -5.09 -22.97 5.51
C GLY A 199 -4.61 -22.64 6.92
N LEU A 200 -5.18 -21.58 7.50
CA LEU A 200 -4.91 -21.15 8.87
C LEU A 200 -5.23 -22.27 9.86
N ALA A 201 -6.40 -22.90 9.75
CA ALA A 201 -6.80 -24.00 10.63
C ALA A 201 -5.84 -25.20 10.56
N ARG A 202 -5.36 -25.56 9.36
CA ARG A 202 -4.35 -26.62 9.20
C ARG A 202 -3.01 -26.23 9.84
N ALA A 203 -2.57 -24.99 9.66
CA ALA A 203 -1.30 -24.52 10.17
C ALA A 203 -1.30 -24.40 11.70
N THR A 204 -2.36 -23.83 12.29
CA THR A 204 -2.52 -23.73 13.75
C THR A 204 -2.66 -25.09 14.40
N ALA A 205 -3.34 -26.05 13.77
CA ALA A 205 -3.47 -27.41 14.29
C ALA A 205 -2.13 -28.16 14.43
N ARG A 206 -1.08 -27.78 13.67
CA ARG A 206 0.27 -28.34 13.85
C ARG A 206 0.98 -27.81 15.09
N LEU A 207 0.61 -26.62 15.56
CA LEU A 207 1.17 -25.99 16.77
C LEU A 207 0.33 -26.31 18.01
N ALA A 208 -0.99 -26.31 17.86
CA ALA A 208 -1.93 -26.50 18.95
C ALA A 208 -3.18 -27.29 18.50
N PRO A 209 -3.06 -28.63 18.41
CA PRO A 209 -4.15 -29.50 17.94
C PRO A 209 -5.44 -29.33 18.76
N GLY A 210 -6.57 -29.19 18.07
CA GLY A 210 -7.91 -29.14 18.67
C GLY A 210 -8.30 -27.80 19.31
N ARG A 211 -7.44 -26.78 19.24
CA ARG A 211 -7.77 -25.41 19.67
C ARG A 211 -8.38 -24.61 18.53
N ASP A 212 -9.14 -23.57 18.88
CA ASP A 212 -9.71 -22.64 17.92
C ASP A 212 -8.59 -21.91 17.13
N PRO A 213 -8.60 -21.94 15.78
CA PRO A 213 -7.55 -21.32 14.99
C PRO A 213 -7.38 -19.81 15.25
N MET A 214 -8.48 -19.08 15.47
CA MET A 214 -8.42 -17.63 15.68
C MET A 214 -7.90 -17.28 17.07
N GLU A 215 -8.22 -18.07 18.09
CA GLU A 215 -7.64 -17.94 19.44
C GLU A 215 -6.13 -18.18 19.41
N VAL A 216 -5.69 -19.29 18.80
CA VAL A 216 -4.26 -19.61 18.66
C VAL A 216 -3.55 -18.50 17.89
N THR A 217 -4.12 -18.03 16.80
CA THR A 217 -3.52 -16.96 15.99
C THR A 217 -3.31 -15.68 16.81
N ARG A 218 -4.30 -15.25 17.61
CA ARG A 218 -4.17 -14.07 18.47
C ARG A 218 -3.07 -14.23 19.52
N GLU A 219 -2.93 -15.42 20.09
CA GLU A 219 -1.84 -15.71 21.02
C GLU A 219 -0.47 -15.65 20.35
N LEU A 220 -0.37 -16.07 19.08
CA LEU A 220 0.87 -16.05 18.30
C LEU A 220 1.22 -14.63 17.83
N THR A 221 0.23 -13.81 17.47
CA THR A 221 0.47 -12.40 17.09
C THR A 221 0.79 -11.52 18.30
N ALA A 222 0.31 -11.88 19.49
CA ALA A 222 0.74 -11.23 20.74
C ALA A 222 2.21 -11.49 21.11
N ARG A 223 2.90 -12.42 20.43
CA ARG A 223 4.34 -12.70 20.61
C ARG A 223 5.16 -11.86 19.65
N ALA A 224 5.57 -10.69 20.11
CA ALA A 224 6.40 -9.76 19.35
C ALA A 224 7.78 -9.56 19.97
N PRO A 225 8.80 -9.19 19.16
CA PRO A 225 10.06 -8.69 19.67
C PRO A 225 9.82 -7.46 20.56
N SER A 226 10.68 -7.25 21.55
CA SER A 226 10.67 -5.99 22.30
C SER A 226 10.97 -4.77 21.41
N ALA A 227 10.60 -3.58 21.88
CA ALA A 227 10.78 -2.33 21.13
C ALA A 227 12.25 -2.08 20.72
N ASP A 228 13.23 -2.48 21.54
CA ASP A 228 14.66 -2.39 21.24
C ASP A 228 15.17 -3.48 20.28
N ARG A 229 14.37 -4.53 20.03
CA ARG A 229 14.72 -5.69 19.19
C ARG A 229 13.96 -5.73 17.86
N VAL A 230 12.88 -4.96 17.69
CA VAL A 230 12.05 -5.00 16.46
C VAL A 230 12.86 -4.73 15.18
N LEU A 231 13.79 -3.77 15.21
CA LEU A 231 14.68 -3.48 14.09
C LEU A 231 15.67 -4.61 13.81
N GLU A 232 16.18 -5.26 14.86
CA GLU A 232 17.05 -6.42 14.73
C GLU A 232 16.32 -7.58 14.07
N ALA A 233 15.11 -7.90 14.55
CA ALA A 233 14.24 -8.91 13.97
C ALA A 233 13.96 -8.62 12.49
N ALA A 234 13.54 -7.38 12.16
CA ALA A 234 13.29 -6.97 10.79
C ALA A 234 14.54 -7.10 9.89
N ARG A 235 15.74 -6.78 10.40
CA ARG A 235 17.00 -6.99 9.68
C ARG A 235 17.29 -8.47 9.41
N HIS A 236 17.01 -9.35 10.37
CA HIS A 236 17.15 -10.79 10.18
C HIS A 236 16.22 -11.32 9.10
N TRP A 237 14.93 -11.01 9.19
CA TRP A 237 13.93 -11.44 8.21
C TRP A 237 14.21 -10.89 6.81
N THR A 238 14.62 -9.62 6.73
CA THR A 238 15.07 -8.98 5.48
C THR A 238 16.19 -9.76 4.82
N ARG A 239 17.25 -10.12 5.57
CA ARG A 239 18.37 -10.89 5.00
C ARG A 239 17.94 -12.27 4.51
N LEU A 240 17.19 -13.00 5.34
CA LEU A 240 16.74 -14.34 4.97
C LEU A 240 15.87 -14.34 3.72
N ALA A 241 14.93 -13.39 3.62
CA ALA A 241 14.05 -13.25 2.47
C ALA A 241 14.83 -12.97 1.18
N ARG A 242 15.85 -12.09 1.25
CA ARG A 242 16.74 -11.78 0.13
C ARG A 242 17.62 -12.95 -0.28
N ASP A 243 18.28 -13.59 0.69
CA ASP A 243 19.15 -14.74 0.44
C ASP A 243 18.37 -15.88 -0.23
N PHE A 244 17.19 -16.22 0.32
CA PHE A 244 16.33 -17.24 -0.24
C PHE A 244 15.87 -16.89 -1.66
N THR A 245 15.44 -15.64 -1.87
CA THR A 245 15.00 -15.14 -3.18
C THR A 245 16.11 -15.26 -4.24
N ALA A 246 17.34 -14.91 -3.86
CA ALA A 246 18.51 -14.98 -4.74
C ALA A 246 18.92 -16.43 -5.02
N GLU A 247 19.00 -17.28 -4.00
CA GLU A 247 19.38 -18.70 -4.13
C GLU A 247 18.40 -19.48 -5.03
N ARG A 248 17.12 -19.14 -4.96
CA ARG A 248 16.05 -19.75 -5.77
C ARG A 248 15.89 -19.11 -7.16
N GLY A 249 16.55 -17.99 -7.42
CA GLY A 249 16.45 -17.26 -8.69
C GLY A 249 15.02 -16.77 -8.99
N LEU A 250 14.30 -16.33 -7.95
CA LEU A 250 12.87 -16.00 -8.07
C LEU A 250 12.61 -14.66 -8.77
N VAL A 251 13.58 -13.74 -8.80
CA VAL A 251 13.45 -12.44 -9.48
C VAL A 251 14.67 -12.16 -10.35
N PRO A 252 14.53 -11.37 -11.43
CA PRO A 252 15.63 -11.10 -12.35
C PRO A 252 16.72 -10.20 -11.74
N ASP A 253 16.36 -9.28 -10.84
CA ASP A 253 17.29 -8.39 -10.15
C ASP A 253 16.81 -8.13 -8.71
N ASP A 254 17.63 -8.49 -7.72
CA ASP A 254 17.49 -8.08 -6.32
C ASP A 254 18.77 -7.36 -5.82
N ASN A 255 19.61 -6.92 -6.76
CA ASN A 255 20.86 -6.23 -6.44
C ASN A 255 20.56 -4.81 -6.00
N GLY A 256 21.14 -4.40 -4.88
CA GLY A 256 20.94 -3.06 -4.31
C GLY A 256 21.07 -3.09 -2.79
N GLU A 257 21.29 -1.91 -2.22
CA GLU A 257 21.32 -1.75 -0.78
C GLU A 257 19.88 -1.53 -0.27
N CYS A 258 19.47 -2.35 0.71
CA CYS A 258 18.21 -2.22 1.43
C CYS A 258 18.53 -2.10 2.92
N ARG A 259 18.33 -0.92 3.51
CA ARG A 259 18.61 -0.62 4.92
C ARG A 259 17.34 -0.73 5.74
N VAL A 260 17.41 -1.37 6.90
CA VAL A 260 16.29 -1.42 7.84
C VAL A 260 16.51 -0.40 8.94
N GLU A 261 15.63 0.60 8.98
CA GLU A 261 15.75 1.78 9.84
C GLU A 261 14.41 2.13 10.49
N SER A 262 14.44 2.97 11.54
CA SER A 262 13.21 3.50 12.12
C SER A 262 12.58 4.50 11.17
N SER A 263 11.25 4.48 11.07
CA SER A 263 10.51 5.49 10.32
C SER A 263 10.83 6.91 10.83
N PRO A 264 11.12 7.86 9.90
CA PRO A 264 11.17 9.28 10.22
C PRO A 264 9.87 9.73 10.90
N GLU A 265 9.95 10.78 11.73
CA GLU A 265 8.81 11.24 12.53
C GLU A 265 7.58 11.56 11.68
N SER A 266 7.78 12.23 10.53
CA SER A 266 6.75 12.57 9.54
C SER A 266 6.09 11.37 8.84
N GLN A 267 6.68 10.18 8.97
CA GLN A 267 6.22 8.95 8.29
C GLN A 267 5.72 7.89 9.27
N ARG A 268 5.58 8.21 10.57
CA ARG A 268 5.10 7.27 11.61
C ARG A 268 3.60 6.96 11.53
N TRP A 269 2.91 7.47 10.51
CA TRP A 269 1.54 7.07 10.18
C TRP A 269 1.49 5.68 9.51
N ALA A 270 2.58 5.24 8.87
CA ALA A 270 2.73 3.88 8.36
C ALA A 270 3.36 2.96 9.42
N THR A 271 3.02 1.67 9.42
CA THR A 271 3.55 0.69 10.37
C THR A 271 4.91 0.16 9.91
N ALA A 272 4.95 -0.36 8.69
CA ALA A 272 6.14 -0.76 7.96
C ALA A 272 6.01 -0.23 6.53
N MET A 273 7.12 0.21 5.93
CA MET A 273 7.08 0.76 4.57
C MET A 273 8.42 0.61 3.86
N MET A 274 8.40 0.13 2.63
CA MET A 274 9.52 0.23 1.71
C MET A 274 9.56 1.64 1.09
N ALA A 275 10.74 2.26 1.09
CA ALA A 275 11.01 3.56 0.46
C ALA A 275 12.23 3.44 -0.45
N GLY A 276 12.02 3.59 -1.76
CA GLY A 276 13.05 3.43 -2.78
C GLY A 276 13.27 4.69 -3.60
N GLY A 277 14.44 4.77 -4.23
CA GLY A 277 14.76 5.82 -5.21
C GLY A 277 13.93 5.66 -6.49
N GLY A 278 13.40 6.77 -7.02
CA GLY A 278 12.66 6.77 -8.29
C GLY A 278 13.51 6.25 -9.47
N PRO A 279 12.89 5.80 -10.57
CA PRO A 279 13.57 5.12 -11.68
C PRO A 279 14.70 5.94 -12.34
N TRP A 280 14.64 7.27 -12.25
CA TRP A 280 15.63 8.19 -12.80
C TRP A 280 16.51 8.88 -11.75
N GLU A 281 16.39 8.52 -10.47
CA GLU A 281 17.33 8.94 -9.45
C GLU A 281 18.62 8.11 -9.54
N ASP A 282 19.73 8.72 -9.14
CA ASP A 282 21.00 8.00 -8.98
C ASP A 282 20.83 6.80 -8.02
N ALA A 283 21.68 5.79 -8.18
CA ALA A 283 21.62 4.62 -7.33
C ALA A 283 21.96 4.99 -5.88
N GLY A 284 20.98 4.90 -4.99
CA GLY A 284 21.13 5.03 -3.54
C GLY A 284 20.51 3.84 -2.79
N PRO A 285 20.67 3.80 -1.45
CA PRO A 285 20.00 2.81 -0.62
C PRO A 285 18.48 2.97 -0.71
N SER A 286 17.77 1.85 -0.66
CA SER A 286 16.35 1.80 -0.31
C SER A 286 16.22 1.53 1.19
N TYR A 287 15.11 1.95 1.78
CA TYR A 287 14.86 1.88 3.21
C TYR A 287 13.62 1.06 3.48
N TYR A 288 13.77 -0.01 4.27
CA TYR A 288 12.66 -0.68 4.92
C TYR A 288 12.46 -0.02 6.29
N TYR A 289 11.50 0.89 6.36
CA TYR A 289 11.17 1.59 7.59
C TYR A 289 10.25 0.76 8.47
N ILE A 290 10.60 0.68 9.75
CA ILE A 290 9.76 0.11 10.82
C ILE A 290 9.43 1.24 11.78
N THR A 291 8.15 1.44 12.09
CA THR A 291 7.73 2.43 13.06
C THR A 291 7.77 1.84 14.48
N PRO A 292 8.74 2.24 15.34
CA PRO A 292 8.77 1.77 16.71
C PRO A 292 7.63 2.39 17.53
N PRO A 293 7.28 1.81 18.70
CA PRO A 293 6.36 2.44 19.64
C PRO A 293 6.77 3.87 20.02
N GLN A 294 5.79 4.76 20.19
CA GLN A 294 6.09 6.13 20.59
C GLN A 294 6.54 6.19 22.07
N PRO A 295 7.53 7.04 22.42
CA PRO A 295 7.99 7.16 23.81
C PRO A 295 6.90 7.58 24.81
N SER A 296 5.84 8.25 24.35
CA SER A 296 4.70 8.70 25.16
C SER A 296 3.67 7.61 25.45
N TRP A 297 3.73 6.47 24.75
CA TRP A 297 2.78 5.39 24.92
C TRP A 297 2.99 4.65 26.23
N THR A 298 1.88 4.18 26.80
CA THR A 298 1.88 3.23 27.90
C THR A 298 2.51 1.90 27.48
N ALA A 299 2.89 1.08 28.45
CA ALA A 299 3.41 -0.26 28.20
C ALA A 299 2.40 -1.13 27.43
N GLN A 300 1.10 -0.95 27.70
CA GLN A 300 0.03 -1.66 27.01
C GLN A 300 -0.07 -1.22 25.55
N GLU A 301 -0.15 0.08 25.28
CA GLU A 301 -0.21 0.62 23.91
C GLU A 301 1.03 0.22 23.09
N SER A 302 2.21 0.21 23.72
CA SER A 302 3.44 -0.25 23.07
C SER A 302 3.40 -1.74 22.74
N ALA A 303 2.88 -2.57 23.63
CA ALA A 303 2.73 -4.01 23.39
C ALA A 303 1.73 -4.28 22.26
N GLU A 304 0.56 -3.63 22.29
CA GLU A 304 -0.49 -3.74 21.27
C GLU A 304 0.03 -3.32 19.88
N TRP A 305 0.84 -2.25 19.82
CA TRP A 305 1.48 -1.84 18.57
C TRP A 305 2.49 -2.87 18.04
N LEU A 306 3.29 -3.45 18.93
CA LEU A 306 4.31 -4.43 18.55
C LEU A 306 3.70 -5.74 18.02
N GLU A 307 2.43 -6.05 18.31
CA GLU A 307 1.73 -7.21 17.75
C GLU A 307 1.72 -7.21 16.21
N MET A 308 1.75 -6.03 15.58
CA MET A 308 1.85 -5.91 14.12
C MET A 308 3.21 -6.44 13.59
N PHE A 309 4.25 -6.42 14.43
CA PHE A 309 5.58 -6.95 14.14
C PHE A 309 5.86 -8.27 14.87
N SER A 310 4.81 -9.05 15.13
CA SER A 310 4.94 -10.35 15.81
C SER A 310 5.95 -11.27 15.11
N HIS A 311 6.53 -12.23 15.84
CA HIS A 311 7.38 -13.26 15.22
C HIS A 311 6.64 -14.08 14.16
N THR A 312 5.30 -14.04 14.17
CA THR A 312 4.41 -14.74 13.25
C THR A 312 4.22 -13.94 11.95
N THR A 313 3.91 -12.64 12.04
CA THR A 313 3.56 -11.78 10.88
C THR A 313 4.76 -11.07 10.27
N LEU A 314 5.75 -10.65 11.07
CA LEU A 314 6.92 -9.90 10.60
C LEU A 314 7.69 -10.57 9.45
N PRO A 315 7.87 -11.91 9.40
CA PRO A 315 8.50 -12.54 8.25
C PRO A 315 7.73 -12.32 6.95
N ALA A 316 6.40 -12.40 6.98
CA ALA A 316 5.55 -12.14 5.80
C ALA A 316 5.58 -10.66 5.39
N VAL A 317 5.55 -9.75 6.36
CA VAL A 317 5.72 -8.30 6.10
C VAL A 317 7.10 -8.01 5.48
N SER A 318 8.18 -8.63 5.98
CA SER A 318 9.51 -8.48 5.38
C SER A 318 9.59 -9.02 3.94
N VAL A 319 8.89 -10.10 3.63
CA VAL A 319 8.77 -10.61 2.25
C VAL A 319 8.00 -9.63 1.36
N HIS A 320 6.89 -9.09 1.87
CA HIS A 320 6.05 -8.11 1.18
C HIS A 320 6.81 -6.82 0.84
N GLU A 321 7.51 -6.25 1.81
CA GLU A 321 8.20 -4.98 1.64
C GLU A 321 9.53 -5.14 0.89
N VAL A 322 10.26 -6.22 1.16
CA VAL A 322 11.62 -6.40 0.65
C VAL A 322 11.66 -7.34 -0.54
N ALA A 323 11.88 -8.63 -0.29
CA ALA A 323 12.22 -9.59 -1.34
C ALA A 323 11.38 -10.85 -1.21
N PRO A 324 10.74 -11.30 -2.31
CA PRO A 324 10.73 -10.72 -3.65
C PRO A 324 9.67 -9.61 -3.84
N GLY A 325 9.17 -8.99 -2.77
CA GLY A 325 8.11 -7.99 -2.81
C GLY A 325 8.49 -6.61 -3.38
N HIS A 326 8.13 -5.52 -2.70
CA HIS A 326 8.24 -4.15 -3.23
C HIS A 326 9.66 -3.77 -3.62
N PHE A 327 10.67 -4.03 -2.77
CA PHE A 327 12.05 -3.71 -3.11
C PHE A 327 12.49 -4.42 -4.40
N SER A 328 12.32 -5.73 -4.52
CA SER A 328 12.72 -6.46 -5.74
C SER A 328 11.95 -6.01 -6.99
N HIS A 329 10.65 -5.68 -6.85
CA HIS A 329 9.88 -5.09 -7.94
C HIS A 329 10.44 -3.74 -8.38
N TRP A 330 10.71 -2.84 -7.44
CA TRP A 330 11.30 -1.53 -7.72
C TRP A 330 12.69 -1.64 -8.32
N ARG A 331 13.52 -2.60 -7.87
CA ARG A 331 14.81 -2.91 -8.50
C ARG A 331 14.64 -3.28 -9.96
N SER A 332 13.69 -4.15 -10.26
CA SER A 332 13.37 -4.55 -11.63
C SER A 332 12.90 -3.36 -12.48
N MET A 333 12.08 -2.46 -11.93
CA MET A 333 11.62 -1.25 -12.63
C MET A 333 12.76 -0.28 -12.96
N ARG A 334 13.75 -0.12 -12.08
CA ARG A 334 14.92 0.75 -12.33
C ARG A 334 15.77 0.30 -13.53
N ALA A 335 15.71 -0.98 -13.89
CA ALA A 335 16.38 -1.50 -15.07
C ALA A 335 15.68 -1.12 -16.38
N LEU A 336 14.40 -0.70 -16.32
CA LEU A 336 13.61 -0.33 -17.48
C LEU A 336 14.05 1.05 -18.02
N ARG A 337 14.07 1.18 -19.35
CA ARG A 337 14.37 2.43 -20.06
C ARG A 337 13.14 3.10 -20.65
N ASN A 338 12.05 2.36 -20.76
CA ASN A 338 10.79 2.87 -21.28
C ASN A 338 10.10 3.76 -20.22
N PRO A 339 9.75 5.01 -20.54
CA PRO A 339 9.20 5.95 -19.56
C PRO A 339 7.82 5.53 -19.04
N VAL A 340 6.98 4.90 -19.88
CA VAL A 340 5.66 4.40 -19.47
C VAL A 340 5.82 3.33 -18.38
N ARG A 341 6.59 2.27 -18.66
CA ARG A 341 6.79 1.19 -17.70
C ARG A 341 7.58 1.60 -16.46
N ALA A 342 8.43 2.63 -16.59
CA ALA A 342 9.24 3.13 -15.49
C ALA A 342 8.47 4.04 -14.53
N ALA A 343 7.46 4.79 -14.99
CA ALA A 343 6.79 5.82 -14.17
C ALA A 343 5.29 5.65 -13.94
N LEU A 344 4.58 4.93 -14.80
CA LEU A 344 3.16 4.69 -14.61
C LEU A 344 3.00 3.38 -13.83
N HIS A 345 2.60 3.49 -12.56
CA HIS A 345 2.56 2.37 -11.63
C HIS A 345 1.14 2.02 -11.19
N SER A 346 0.60 0.89 -11.65
CA SER A 346 -0.66 0.37 -11.12
C SER A 346 -0.43 -0.05 -9.68
N MET A 347 -1.11 0.62 -8.75
CA MET A 347 -1.09 0.23 -7.34
C MET A 347 -1.72 -1.15 -7.13
N THR A 348 -2.67 -1.57 -7.97
CA THR A 348 -3.23 -2.92 -7.93
C THR A 348 -2.20 -3.96 -8.29
N PHE A 349 -1.37 -3.71 -9.31
CA PHE A 349 -0.26 -4.61 -9.62
C PHE A 349 0.81 -4.61 -8.54
N ALA A 350 1.28 -3.44 -8.09
CA ALA A 350 2.37 -3.35 -7.12
C ALA A 350 2.02 -4.06 -5.80
N GLU A 351 0.83 -3.80 -5.26
CA GLU A 351 0.33 -4.45 -4.05
C GLU A 351 0.00 -5.93 -4.28
N GLY A 352 -0.55 -6.24 -5.46
CA GLY A 352 -0.82 -7.61 -5.88
C GLY A 352 0.44 -8.46 -5.99
N TRP A 353 1.54 -7.90 -6.50
CA TRP A 353 2.84 -8.55 -6.63
C TRP A 353 3.44 -8.86 -5.27
N ALA A 354 3.50 -7.86 -4.38
CA ALA A 354 4.03 -8.05 -3.03
C ALA A 354 3.19 -9.06 -2.25
N HIS A 355 1.86 -9.03 -2.41
CA HIS A 355 0.98 -10.01 -1.79
C HIS A 355 1.08 -11.42 -2.41
N TYR A 356 1.29 -11.52 -3.72
CA TYR A 356 1.62 -12.79 -4.41
C TYR A 356 2.95 -13.36 -3.94
N ALA A 357 3.96 -12.51 -3.71
CA ALA A 357 5.30 -12.92 -3.27
C ALA A 357 5.27 -13.63 -1.91
N GLU A 358 4.42 -13.20 -0.99
CA GLU A 358 4.21 -13.85 0.32
C GLU A 358 3.78 -15.32 0.16
N GLU A 359 2.76 -15.59 -0.65
CA GLU A 359 2.28 -16.96 -0.89
C GLU A 359 3.26 -17.76 -1.76
N MET A 360 3.95 -17.11 -2.69
CA MET A 360 4.96 -17.78 -3.50
C MET A 360 6.16 -18.26 -2.66
N LEU A 361 6.61 -17.49 -1.67
CA LEU A 361 7.68 -17.94 -0.77
C LEU A 361 7.24 -19.06 0.17
N LEU A 362 5.96 -19.06 0.56
CA LEU A 362 5.34 -20.18 1.26
C LEU A 362 5.43 -21.45 0.41
N GLU A 363 5.04 -21.39 -0.87
CA GLU A 363 5.11 -22.51 -1.81
C GLU A 363 6.53 -23.02 -2.07
N GLU A 364 7.52 -22.12 -2.15
CA GLU A 364 8.91 -22.46 -2.45
C GLU A 364 9.71 -23.00 -1.24
N GLY A 365 9.11 -22.97 -0.03
CA GLY A 365 9.70 -23.54 1.19
C GLY A 365 10.52 -22.55 2.02
N PHE A 366 10.18 -21.26 2.00
CA PHE A 366 10.85 -20.25 2.83
C PHE A 366 10.74 -20.55 4.34
N GLY A 367 9.59 -21.09 4.79
CA GLY A 367 9.38 -21.43 6.20
C GLY A 367 10.41 -22.42 6.74
N ASP A 368 10.69 -23.49 5.99
CA ASP A 368 11.72 -24.49 6.36
C ASP A 368 13.12 -23.87 6.34
N TYR A 369 13.43 -23.14 5.26
CA TYR A 369 14.71 -22.44 5.10
C TYR A 369 15.02 -21.49 6.26
N ALA A 370 14.01 -20.72 6.68
CA ALA A 370 14.12 -19.77 7.76
C ALA A 370 14.25 -20.46 9.12
N ALA A 371 13.47 -21.52 9.39
CA ALA A 371 13.46 -22.21 10.68
C ALA A 371 14.85 -22.72 11.07
N GLU A 372 15.60 -23.26 10.11
CA GLU A 372 16.98 -23.71 10.31
C GLU A 372 17.94 -22.57 10.69
N ARG A 373 17.67 -21.35 10.26
CA ARG A 373 18.58 -20.20 10.36
C ARG A 373 18.24 -19.25 11.52
N VAL A 374 17.01 -19.28 12.02
CA VAL A 374 16.59 -18.47 13.19
C VAL A 374 16.59 -19.25 14.49
N ALA A 375 16.90 -20.56 14.47
CA ALA A 375 16.95 -21.39 15.66
C ALA A 375 17.93 -20.79 16.70
N GLY A 376 17.39 -20.36 17.85
CA GLY A 376 18.17 -19.73 18.92
C GLY A 376 18.60 -18.29 18.67
N ALA A 377 18.03 -17.60 17.68
CA ALA A 377 18.30 -16.19 17.45
C ALA A 377 17.84 -15.34 18.64
N ASP A 378 18.67 -14.39 19.08
CA ASP A 378 18.41 -13.56 20.27
C ASP A 378 17.08 -12.79 20.17
N PHE A 379 16.74 -12.27 18.98
CA PHE A 379 15.51 -11.51 18.77
C PHE A 379 14.22 -12.33 18.97
N LEU A 380 14.30 -13.66 19.05
CA LEU A 380 13.16 -14.52 19.37
C LEU A 380 12.90 -14.61 20.88
N ASP A 381 13.77 -14.09 21.74
CA ASP A 381 13.58 -14.08 23.21
C ASP A 381 13.25 -15.49 23.79
N GLY A 382 13.91 -16.53 23.24
CA GLY A 382 13.68 -17.93 23.62
C GLY A 382 12.42 -18.58 23.02
N TYR A 383 11.72 -17.86 22.14
CA TYR A 383 10.57 -18.36 21.40
C TYR A 383 10.98 -19.40 20.35
N THR A 384 10.27 -20.53 20.32
CA THR A 384 10.49 -21.57 19.30
C THR A 384 9.72 -21.24 18.04
N TRP A 385 10.42 -20.73 17.04
CA TRP A 385 9.86 -20.45 15.73
C TRP A 385 9.92 -21.69 14.82
N THR A 386 8.88 -21.92 14.02
CA THR A 386 8.75 -23.08 13.14
C THR A 386 8.14 -22.65 11.81
N PRO A 387 8.22 -23.46 10.74
CA PRO A 387 7.62 -23.13 9.44
C PRO A 387 6.12 -22.79 9.54
N ALA A 388 5.39 -23.45 10.45
CA ALA A 388 3.97 -23.17 10.69
C ALA A 388 3.69 -21.72 11.10
N HIS A 389 4.62 -21.05 11.80
CA HIS A 389 4.47 -19.65 12.15
C HIS A 389 4.48 -18.75 10.92
N TYR A 390 5.35 -19.04 9.94
CA TYR A 390 5.35 -18.32 8.67
C TYR A 390 4.04 -18.51 7.91
N GLU A 391 3.55 -19.75 7.81
CA GLU A 391 2.27 -20.02 7.12
C GLU A 391 1.12 -19.26 7.77
N ILE A 392 1.03 -19.28 9.10
CA ILE A 392 0.03 -18.53 9.87
C ILE A 392 0.14 -17.04 9.58
N GLY A 393 1.36 -16.47 9.59
CA GLY A 393 1.60 -15.08 9.25
C GLY A 393 1.08 -14.69 7.87
N VAL A 394 1.43 -15.49 6.84
CA VAL A 394 0.94 -15.28 5.47
C VAL A 394 -0.59 -15.35 5.40
N TYR A 395 -1.23 -16.32 6.06
CA TYR A 395 -2.69 -16.44 6.06
C TYR A 395 -3.37 -15.28 6.79
N VAL A 396 -2.82 -14.80 7.92
CA VAL A 396 -3.36 -13.64 8.65
C VAL A 396 -3.34 -12.40 7.78
N GLU A 397 -2.20 -12.07 7.18
CA GLU A 397 -2.05 -10.90 6.32
C GLU A 397 -2.95 -11.00 5.08
N ALA A 398 -3.12 -12.20 4.52
CA ALA A 398 -4.04 -12.45 3.41
C ALA A 398 -5.52 -12.32 3.82
N LEU A 399 -5.91 -12.80 5.00
CA LEU A 399 -7.27 -12.69 5.53
C LEU A 399 -7.67 -11.23 5.75
N ILE A 400 -6.75 -10.42 6.28
CA ILE A 400 -6.97 -8.97 6.41
C ILE A 400 -7.23 -8.36 5.03
N ARG A 401 -6.37 -8.61 4.05
CA ARG A 401 -6.48 -8.02 2.70
C ARG A 401 -7.72 -8.48 1.92
N VAL A 402 -8.12 -9.74 2.00
CA VAL A 402 -9.36 -10.21 1.34
C VAL A 402 -10.62 -9.67 2.02
N THR A 403 -10.54 -9.45 3.34
CA THR A 403 -11.63 -8.80 4.09
C THR A 403 -11.75 -7.33 3.69
N ARG A 404 -10.64 -6.62 3.43
CA ARG A 404 -10.66 -5.27 2.84
C ARG A 404 -11.43 -5.23 1.53
N LEU A 405 -11.15 -6.16 0.62
CA LEU A 405 -11.87 -6.27 -0.66
C LEU A 405 -13.37 -6.49 -0.46
N SER A 406 -13.72 -7.40 0.44
CA SER A 406 -15.12 -7.71 0.69
C SER A 406 -15.89 -6.56 1.34
N VAL A 407 -15.27 -5.86 2.31
CA VAL A 407 -15.85 -4.70 2.98
C VAL A 407 -15.95 -3.51 2.03
N ALA A 408 -14.94 -3.25 1.18
CA ALA A 408 -15.00 -2.22 0.14
C ALA A 408 -16.23 -2.40 -0.76
N ILE A 409 -16.40 -3.61 -1.31
CA ILE A 409 -17.53 -3.91 -2.19
C ILE A 409 -18.84 -3.72 -1.43
N ALA A 410 -18.99 -4.36 -0.27
CA ALA A 410 -20.24 -4.30 0.50
C ALA A 410 -20.62 -2.86 0.87
N MET A 411 -19.68 -2.03 1.32
CA MET A 411 -20.01 -0.66 1.72
C MET A 411 -20.40 0.22 0.54
N HIS A 412 -19.65 0.19 -0.56
CA HIS A 412 -19.95 1.08 -1.69
C HIS A 412 -21.09 0.59 -2.56
N THR A 413 -21.55 -0.66 -2.42
CA THR A 413 -22.81 -1.14 -3.01
C THR A 413 -24.01 -1.03 -2.07
N GLY A 414 -23.85 -0.43 -0.88
CA GLY A 414 -24.94 -0.23 0.09
C GLY A 414 -25.34 -1.49 0.87
N GLY A 415 -24.50 -2.51 0.90
CA GLY A 415 -24.70 -3.76 1.63
C GLY A 415 -24.09 -3.80 3.04
N ALA A 416 -23.27 -2.82 3.43
CA ALA A 416 -22.71 -2.72 4.77
C ALA A 416 -22.42 -1.26 5.18
N ASN A 417 -22.52 -0.97 6.48
CA ASN A 417 -21.93 0.21 7.10
C ASN A 417 -20.62 -0.13 7.84
N VAL A 418 -19.94 0.87 8.42
CA VAL A 418 -18.65 0.68 9.12
C VAL A 418 -18.73 -0.34 10.26
N ALA A 419 -19.84 -0.38 11.01
CA ALA A 419 -19.99 -1.33 12.12
C ALA A 419 -20.14 -2.78 11.61
N GLU A 420 -20.88 -2.97 10.52
CA GLU A 420 -21.02 -4.28 9.85
C GLU A 420 -19.69 -4.71 9.21
N GLY A 421 -18.95 -3.77 8.61
CA GLY A 421 -17.59 -4.02 8.12
C GLY A 421 -16.64 -4.44 9.25
N ALA A 422 -16.70 -3.77 10.40
CA ALA A 422 -15.88 -4.13 11.56
C ALA A 422 -16.24 -5.53 12.10
N ALA A 423 -17.54 -5.86 12.18
CA ALA A 423 -17.98 -7.20 12.58
C ALA A 423 -17.48 -8.28 11.60
N ARG A 424 -17.40 -7.96 10.31
CA ARG A 424 -16.80 -8.86 9.31
C ARG A 424 -15.29 -9.05 9.55
N PHE A 425 -14.54 -7.99 9.82
CA PHE A 425 -13.12 -8.11 10.23
C PHE A 425 -12.95 -8.98 11.48
N GLU A 426 -13.79 -8.83 12.49
CA GLU A 426 -13.72 -9.65 13.71
C GLU A 426 -14.04 -11.14 13.47
N THR A 427 -14.81 -11.43 12.42
CA THR A 427 -15.19 -12.79 12.02
C THR A 427 -14.11 -13.44 11.13
N ASP A 428 -13.65 -12.71 10.13
CA ASP A 428 -12.78 -13.22 9.07
C ASP A 428 -11.29 -13.17 9.46
N THR A 429 -10.91 -12.45 10.53
CA THR A 429 -9.52 -12.17 10.90
C THR A 429 -9.27 -12.25 12.42
N PRO A 430 -8.00 -12.26 12.89
CA PRO A 430 -7.72 -12.17 14.32
C PRO A 430 -7.99 -10.78 14.92
N LEU A 431 -8.22 -9.73 14.12
CA LEU A 431 -8.43 -8.36 14.59
C LEU A 431 -9.67 -8.24 15.49
N ARG A 432 -9.64 -7.29 16.44
CA ARG A 432 -10.75 -7.00 17.35
C ARG A 432 -10.88 -5.52 17.66
N GLY A 433 -12.10 -5.08 17.99
CA GLY A 433 -12.36 -3.80 18.61
C GLY A 433 -11.85 -2.61 17.79
N PRO A 434 -10.95 -1.76 18.34
CA PRO A 434 -10.43 -0.60 17.63
C PRO A 434 -9.72 -0.94 16.30
N ALA A 435 -8.94 -2.03 16.22
CA ALA A 435 -8.22 -2.39 15.01
C ALA A 435 -9.16 -2.80 13.87
N ALA A 436 -10.14 -3.66 14.16
CA ALA A 436 -11.18 -4.05 13.19
C ALA A 436 -12.02 -2.84 12.73
N ARG A 437 -12.32 -1.91 13.64
CA ARG A 437 -13.01 -0.66 13.29
C ARG A 437 -12.17 0.25 12.41
N ALA A 438 -10.86 0.38 12.66
CA ALA A 438 -9.98 1.20 11.84
C ALA A 438 -9.89 0.67 10.40
N GLU A 439 -9.77 -0.64 10.21
CA GLU A 439 -9.78 -1.28 8.89
C GLU A 439 -11.11 -1.09 8.15
N ALA A 440 -12.25 -1.17 8.85
CA ALA A 440 -13.55 -0.88 8.26
C ALA A 440 -13.75 0.61 7.95
N GLN A 441 -13.24 1.51 8.79
CA GLN A 441 -13.30 2.96 8.57
C GLN A 441 -12.50 3.37 7.34
N ARG A 442 -11.35 2.74 7.08
CA ARG A 442 -10.52 3.02 5.90
C ARG A 442 -11.31 2.92 4.59
N ALA A 443 -12.19 1.94 4.49
CA ALA A 443 -13.03 1.77 3.31
C ALA A 443 -13.91 3.00 3.00
N THR A 444 -14.18 3.89 3.97
CA THR A 444 -14.98 5.09 3.70
C THR A 444 -14.28 6.09 2.77
N PHE A 445 -12.94 6.14 2.78
CA PHE A 445 -12.14 7.10 2.03
C PHE A 445 -11.14 6.45 1.04
N ASP A 446 -10.87 5.15 1.17
CA ASP A 446 -10.04 4.35 0.25
C ASP A 446 -10.90 3.21 -0.32
N PRO A 447 -11.85 3.51 -1.23
CA PRO A 447 -12.79 2.55 -1.82
C PRO A 447 -12.10 1.40 -2.57
N THR A 448 -10.83 1.56 -2.95
CA THR A 448 -10.06 0.58 -3.72
C THR A 448 -9.05 -0.20 -2.87
N TYR A 449 -9.09 -0.07 -1.54
CA TYR A 449 -8.11 -0.73 -0.64
C TYR A 449 -8.18 -2.27 -0.62
N GLY A 450 -9.09 -2.89 -1.38
CA GLY A 450 -9.08 -4.32 -1.72
C GLY A 450 -8.12 -4.73 -2.85
N ARG A 451 -7.41 -3.76 -3.45
CA ARG A 451 -6.51 -3.95 -4.60
C ARG A 451 -5.41 -5.01 -4.38
N TYR A 452 -4.96 -5.20 -3.14
CA TYR A 452 -3.98 -6.23 -2.77
C TYR A 452 -4.42 -7.63 -3.21
N THR A 453 -5.59 -8.07 -2.74
CA THR A 453 -6.11 -9.41 -3.04
C THR A 453 -6.52 -9.50 -4.50
N TRP A 454 -7.15 -8.46 -5.05
CA TRP A 454 -7.53 -8.50 -6.46
C TRP A 454 -6.32 -8.65 -7.38
N GLY A 455 -5.29 -7.82 -7.20
CA GLY A 455 -4.05 -7.90 -7.97
C GLY A 455 -3.35 -9.25 -7.83
N LYS A 456 -3.24 -9.79 -6.61
CA LYS A 456 -2.68 -11.13 -6.37
C LYS A 456 -3.45 -12.20 -7.15
N LEU A 457 -4.78 -12.19 -7.09
CA LEU A 457 -5.60 -13.19 -7.78
C LEU A 457 -5.46 -13.09 -9.30
N GLU A 458 -5.29 -11.89 -9.87
CA GLU A 458 -5.01 -11.72 -11.29
C GLU A 458 -3.60 -12.22 -11.67
N ILE A 459 -2.59 -11.96 -10.85
CA ILE A 459 -1.22 -12.49 -11.07
C ILE A 459 -1.22 -14.02 -11.02
N LEU A 460 -1.91 -14.63 -10.04
CA LEU A 460 -2.07 -16.08 -9.96
C LEU A 460 -2.77 -16.66 -11.21
N ALA A 461 -3.84 -16.00 -11.68
CA ALA A 461 -4.52 -16.41 -12.90
C ALA A 461 -3.60 -16.34 -14.13
N VAL A 462 -2.77 -15.29 -14.24
CA VAL A 462 -1.78 -15.14 -15.32
C VAL A 462 -0.67 -16.19 -15.20
N ARG A 463 -0.19 -16.51 -13.99
CA ARG A 463 0.77 -17.59 -13.72
C ARG A 463 0.25 -18.93 -14.22
N GLU A 464 -1.02 -19.26 -13.94
CA GLU A 464 -1.64 -20.50 -14.43
C GLU A 464 -1.81 -20.51 -15.95
N ARG A 465 -2.15 -19.37 -16.56
CA ARG A 465 -2.16 -19.25 -18.03
C ARG A 465 -0.78 -19.47 -18.63
N ALA A 466 0.26 -18.87 -18.04
CA ALA A 466 1.65 -19.07 -18.47
C ALA A 466 2.07 -20.54 -18.36
N ARG A 467 1.74 -21.21 -17.24
CA ARG A 467 2.04 -22.63 -17.05
C ARG A 467 1.39 -23.50 -18.13
N ARG A 468 0.13 -23.23 -18.49
CA ARG A 468 -0.56 -23.95 -19.57
C ARG A 468 0.01 -23.65 -20.96
N ALA A 469 0.31 -22.38 -21.23
CA ALA A 469 0.78 -21.94 -22.55
C ALA A 469 2.22 -22.36 -22.85
N TRP A 470 3.11 -22.32 -21.85
CA TRP A 470 4.53 -22.60 -22.02
C TRP A 470 4.90 -24.07 -21.75
N GLY A 471 4.02 -24.84 -21.11
CA GLY A 471 4.21 -26.27 -20.85
C GLY A 471 5.51 -26.56 -20.10
N GLU A 472 6.33 -27.46 -20.63
CA GLU A 472 7.65 -27.81 -20.06
C GLU A 472 8.62 -26.62 -19.98
N GLY A 473 8.39 -25.57 -20.78
CA GLY A 473 9.17 -24.34 -20.75
C GLY A 473 8.76 -23.35 -19.65
N PHE A 474 7.79 -23.69 -18.80
CA PHE A 474 7.40 -22.87 -17.67
C PHE A 474 8.39 -23.00 -16.51
N SER A 475 8.80 -21.85 -15.96
CA SER A 475 9.43 -21.76 -14.65
C SER A 475 9.01 -20.45 -13.99
N LEU A 476 9.06 -20.40 -12.65
CA LEU A 476 8.80 -19.15 -11.91
C LEU A 476 9.75 -18.04 -12.35
N ALA A 477 11.04 -18.34 -12.50
CA ALA A 477 12.04 -17.38 -12.97
C ALA A 477 11.71 -16.79 -14.34
N ARG A 478 11.22 -17.61 -15.29
CA ARG A 478 10.77 -17.12 -16.60
C ARG A 478 9.54 -16.24 -16.45
N PHE A 479 8.52 -16.72 -15.73
CA PHE A 479 7.28 -15.99 -15.52
C PHE A 479 7.51 -14.62 -14.87
N HIS A 480 8.29 -14.56 -13.80
CA HIS A 480 8.60 -13.30 -13.12
C HIS A 480 9.43 -12.36 -13.98
N ARG A 481 10.39 -12.86 -14.77
CA ARG A 481 11.13 -12.02 -15.72
C ARG A 481 10.20 -11.39 -16.76
N ALA A 482 9.28 -12.16 -17.33
CA ALA A 482 8.31 -11.66 -18.29
C ALA A 482 7.39 -10.61 -17.68
N LEU A 483 6.85 -10.90 -16.49
CA LEU A 483 5.93 -10.02 -15.77
C LEU A 483 6.59 -8.69 -15.37
N LEU A 484 7.76 -8.75 -14.72
CA LEU A 484 8.47 -7.58 -14.23
C LEU A 484 9.08 -6.72 -15.37
N SER A 485 9.25 -7.29 -16.57
CA SER A 485 9.65 -6.52 -17.76
C SER A 485 8.60 -5.50 -18.24
N LEU A 486 7.37 -5.64 -17.75
CA LEU A 486 6.25 -4.72 -18.00
C LEU A 486 6.23 -3.54 -17.01
N GLY A 487 7.12 -3.52 -16.01
CA GLY A 487 7.13 -2.52 -14.95
C GLY A 487 6.07 -2.79 -13.90
N SER A 488 5.10 -1.89 -13.76
CA SER A 488 3.94 -2.04 -12.88
C SER A 488 2.63 -1.84 -13.65
N PRO A 489 2.31 -2.74 -14.61
CA PRO A 489 1.25 -2.52 -15.58
C PRO A 489 -0.16 -2.59 -14.98
N PRO A 490 -1.15 -1.88 -15.56
CA PRO A 490 -2.57 -2.14 -15.36
C PRO A 490 -2.87 -3.63 -15.43
N ILE A 491 -3.64 -4.17 -14.48
CA ILE A 491 -3.81 -5.64 -14.38
C ILE A 491 -4.54 -6.28 -15.58
N GLY A 492 -5.32 -5.51 -16.34
CA GLY A 492 -5.89 -5.95 -17.61
C GLY A 492 -4.83 -6.30 -18.67
N LEU A 493 -3.61 -5.77 -18.53
CA LEU A 493 -2.51 -5.93 -19.50
C LEU A 493 -1.52 -7.05 -19.14
N LEU A 494 -1.71 -7.77 -18.03
CA LEU A 494 -0.79 -8.83 -17.58
C LEU A 494 -0.66 -10.00 -18.57
N GLY A 495 -1.66 -10.19 -19.44
CA GLY A 495 -1.61 -11.19 -20.51
C GLY A 495 -0.39 -11.04 -21.43
N THR A 496 0.10 -9.80 -21.59
CA THR A 496 1.31 -9.48 -22.37
C THR A 496 2.53 -10.27 -21.91
N ALA A 497 2.65 -10.57 -20.61
CA ALA A 497 3.75 -11.37 -20.07
C ALA A 497 3.74 -12.79 -20.64
N VAL A 498 2.56 -13.39 -20.79
CA VAL A 498 2.38 -14.76 -21.32
C VAL A 498 2.71 -14.80 -22.81
N GLU A 499 2.30 -13.77 -23.55
CA GLU A 499 2.48 -13.66 -25.00
C GLU A 499 3.95 -13.45 -25.39
N ARG A 500 4.67 -12.61 -24.62
CA ARG A 500 6.07 -12.24 -24.94
C ARG A 500 7.09 -13.24 -24.43
N GLY A 501 6.79 -13.95 -23.34
CA GLY A 501 7.59 -15.09 -22.89
C GLY A 501 8.67 -14.75 -21.87
#